data_AF-A0A7X7DQN1-F1
#
_entry.id   AF-A0A7X7DQN1-F1
#
_cell.length_a   1.000
_cell.length_b   1.000
_cell.length_c   1.000
_cell.angle_alpha   90.00
_cell.angle_beta   90.00
_cell.angle_gamma   90.00
#
_symmetry.space_group_name_H-M   'P 1'
#
loop_
_entity.id
_entity.type
_entity.pdbx_description
1 polymer ?
#
loop_
_entity_poly.entity_id
_entity_poly.type
_entity_poly.pdbx_seq_one_letter_code
_entity_poly.pdbx_strand_id
1 'polypeptide(L)' 'MYDQGVEPNVSLDDRPVRETVIEKDEIISLIIDIETMDSREFYKKYFV' A
#
# COMPACT_ATOMS: atom_id res chain seq x y z
N MET A 1 -11.30 10.20 -31.60
CA MET A 1 -10.83 8.80 -31.51
C MET A 1 -9.85 8.77 -30.36
N TYR A 2 -10.11 7.96 -29.35
CA TYR A 2 -9.43 8.02 -28.05
C TYR A 2 -7.94 7.71 -28.22
N ASP A 3 -7.12 8.67 -27.80
CA ASP A 3 -5.69 8.50 -27.54
C ASP A 3 -5.56 7.44 -26.45
N GLN A 4 -5.25 6.20 -26.86
CA GLN A 4 -4.98 5.11 -25.93
C GLN A 4 -3.63 5.40 -25.28
N GLY A 5 -3.67 6.16 -24.19
CA GLY A 5 -2.57 6.34 -23.27
C GLY A 5 -1.99 4.98 -22.94
N VAL A 6 -0.77 4.76 -23.42
CA VAL A 6 0.04 3.57 -23.20
C VAL A 6 0.03 3.26 -21.71
N GLU A 7 -0.59 2.15 -21.32
CA GLU A 7 -0.43 1.61 -19.98
C GLU A 7 1.08 1.45 -19.76
N PRO A 8 1.66 2.07 -18.71
CA PRO A 8 3.07 1.89 -18.44
C PRO A 8 3.27 0.40 -18.18
N ASN A 9 3.95 -0.27 -19.12
CA ASN A 9 4.48 -1.60 -18.96
C ASN A 9 5.46 -1.53 -17.78
N VAL A 10 4.95 -1.69 -16.55
CA VAL A 10 5.79 -1.88 -15.37
C VAL A 10 6.39 -3.26 -15.56
N SER A 11 7.58 -3.30 -16.14
CA SER A 11 8.36 -4.54 -16.22
C SER A 11 8.45 -5.10 -14.81
N LEU A 12 8.12 -6.38 -14.64
CA LEU A 12 8.17 -7.07 -13.35
C LEU A 12 9.56 -7.01 -12.70
N ASP A 13 10.58 -6.62 -13.47
CA ASP A 13 12.00 -6.42 -13.11
C ASP A 13 12.30 -5.06 -12.46
N ASP A 14 11.49 -4.01 -12.69
CA ASP A 14 11.68 -2.69 -12.04
C ASP A 14 11.07 -2.63 -10.64
N ARG A 15 10.50 -3.73 -10.17
CA ARG A 15 9.99 -3.82 -8.80
C ARG A 15 11.21 -3.83 -7.87
N PRO A 16 11.34 -2.89 -6.93
CA PRO A 16 12.40 -2.94 -5.94
C PRO A 16 12.41 -4.34 -5.33
N VAL A 17 13.61 -4.93 -5.18
CA VAL A 17 13.80 -6.22 -4.51
C VAL A 17 12.98 -6.15 -3.23
N ARG A 18 11.92 -6.97 -3.14
CA ARG A 18 10.98 -6.95 -2.02
C ARG A 18 11.70 -7.55 -0.80
N GLU A 19 12.61 -6.78 -0.22
CA GLU A 19 13.29 -7.13 1.04
C GLU A 19 12.32 -7.10 2.23
N THR A 20 11.18 -6.41 2.08
CA THR A 20 10.09 -6.38 3.04
C THR A 20 9.01 -7.39 2.66
N VAL A 21 9.11 -8.59 3.24
CA VAL A 21 7.98 -9.51 3.36
C VAL A 21 7.08 -8.93 4.45
N ILE A 22 5.93 -8.39 4.06
CA ILE A 22 4.88 -7.97 5.00
C ILE A 22 3.94 -9.17 5.19
N GLU A 23 3.69 -9.54 6.44
CA GLU A 23 2.80 -10.66 6.74
C GLU A 23 1.36 -10.29 6.40
N LYS A 24 0.57 -11.27 5.90
CA LYS A 24 -0.83 -11.01 5.52
C LYS A 24 -1.65 -10.45 6.68
N ASP A 25 -1.35 -10.90 7.90
CA ASP A 25 -2.05 -10.47 9.11
C ASP A 25 -1.74 -9.01 9.45
N GLU A 26 -0.55 -8.51 9.11
CA GLU A 26 -0.20 -7.09 9.28
C GLU A 26 -0.99 -6.21 8.31
N ILE A 27 -1.18 -6.66 7.07
CA ILE A 27 -2.02 -5.95 6.10
C ILE A 27 -3.47 -5.90 6.57
N ILE A 28 -3.99 -7.03 7.06
CA ILE A 28 -5.36 -7.11 7.57
C ILE A 28 -5.52 -6.19 8.79
N SER A 29 -4.57 -6.20 9.72
CA SER A 29 -4.57 -5.31 10.88
C SER A 29 -4.55 -3.83 10.45
N LEU A 30 -3.73 -3.48 9.46
CA LEU A 30 -3.66 -2.11 8.95
C LEU A 30 -5.00 -1.67 8.34
N ILE A 31 -5.66 -2.53 7.57
CA ILE A 31 -6.98 -2.25 6.99
C ILE A 31 -8.01 -2.02 8.11
N ILE A 32 -8.03 -2.89 9.12
CA ILE A 32 -8.97 -2.74 10.25
C ILE A 32 -8.73 -1.41 10.97
N ASP A 33 -7.48 -1.05 11.23
CA ASP A 33 -7.16 0.21 11.90
C ASP A 33 -7.57 1.42 11.05
N ILE A 34 -7.37 1.41 9.74
CA ILE A 34 -7.80 2.51 8.85
C ILE A 34 -9.32 2.69 8.88
N GLU A 35 -10.07 1.59 8.88
CA GLU A 35 -11.53 1.62 8.80
C GLU A 35 -12.22 1.91 10.14
N THR A 36 -11.55 1.62 11.26
CA THR A 36 -12.19 1.65 12.60
C THR A 36 -11.60 2.70 13.55
N MET A 37 -10.40 3.21 13.29
CA MET A 37 -9.70 4.15 14.17
C MET A 37 -9.88 5.60 13.71
N ASP A 38 -9.95 6.55 14.66
CA ASP A 38 -9.92 7.96 14.30
C ASP A 38 -8.57 8.32 13.65
N SER A 39 -8.61 9.20 12.65
CA SER A 39 -7.41 9.64 11.91
C SER A 39 -6.27 10.11 12.82
N ARG A 40 -6.56 10.78 13.95
CA ARG A 40 -5.54 11.23 14.90
C ARG A 40 -4.88 10.07 15.62
N GLU A 41 -5.67 9.09 16.04
CA GLU A 41 -5.18 7.90 16.75
C GLU A 41 -4.38 7.01 15.80
N PHE A 42 -4.85 6.85 14.57
CA PHE A 42 -4.13 6.14 13.51
C PHE A 42 -2.75 6.77 13.25
N TYR A 43 -2.70 8.08 13.05
CA TYR A 43 -1.44 8.80 12.83
C TYR A 43 -0.47 8.62 13.99
N LYS A 44 -0.96 8.69 15.22
CA LYS A 44 -0.14 8.49 16.42
C LYS A 44 0.39 7.06 16.53
N LYS A 45 -0.37 6.05 16.10
CA LYS A 45 0.03 4.64 16.19
C LYS A 45 1.15 4.27 15.20
N TYR A 46 1.14 4.85 14.01
CA TYR A 46 2.00 4.41 12.91
C TYR A 46 3.11 5.40 12.52
N PHE A 47 3.02 6.67 12.90
CA PHE A 47 3.93 7.72 12.42
C PHE A 47 4.59 8.55 13.53
N VAL A 48 4.35 8.23 14.81
CA VAL A 48 4.95 8.88 15.99
C VAL A 48 5.54 7.83 16.90
#